data_AF-A0A3D1R2P1-F1
#
_entry.id   AF-A0A3D1R2P1-F1
#
_cell.length_a   1.000
_cell.length_b   1.000
_cell.length_c   1.000
_cell.angle_alpha   90.00
_cell.angle_beta   90.00
_cell.angle_gamma   90.00
#
_symmetry.space_group_name_H-M   'P 1'
#
loop_
_entity.id
_entity.type
_entity.pdbx_description
1 polymer ?
#
loop_
_entity_poly.entity_id
_entity_poly.type
_entity_poly.pdbx_seq_one_letter_code
_entity_poly.pdbx_strand_id
1 'polypeptide(L)'
;MDRPNESQLLAFARVMANLVAADGRVEPEEREELERVLQGVGLSPDDERVLSALEAEFKSPSPLAEIAKDVEDKELRGLLLRMMAELACADGTVAPEERAKVGEAATLFGFEPGIADDLVSWVLDSIAIEKREQDLMSRLLK
;
A
#
# COMPACT_ATOMS: atom_id res chain seq x y z
N MET A 1 -20.59 1.85 -9.99
CA MET A 1 -19.61 0.76 -10.03
C MET A 1 -20.15 -0.36 -9.17
N ASP A 2 -19.98 -1.61 -9.59
CA ASP A 2 -20.27 -2.76 -8.73
C ASP A 2 -19.24 -2.80 -7.60
N ARG A 3 -19.70 -3.14 -6.40
CA ARG A 3 -18.81 -3.32 -5.24
C ARG A 3 -17.82 -4.46 -5.54
N PRO A 4 -16.53 -4.34 -5.14
CA PRO A 4 -15.58 -5.43 -5.30
C PRO A 4 -16.13 -6.71 -4.66
N ASN A 5 -15.99 -7.83 -5.36
CA ASN A 5 -16.38 -9.12 -4.81
C ASN A 5 -15.35 -9.60 -3.78
N GLU A 6 -15.73 -10.61 -3.00
CA GLU A 6 -14.90 -11.15 -1.92
C GLU A 6 -13.54 -11.68 -2.41
N SER A 7 -13.48 -12.28 -3.61
CA SER A 7 -12.23 -12.76 -4.20
C SER A 7 -11.27 -11.61 -4.53
N GLN A 8 -11.78 -10.50 -5.04
CA GLN A 8 -10.99 -9.30 -5.32
C GLN A 8 -10.49 -8.63 -4.03
N LEU A 9 -11.32 -8.60 -2.98
CA LEU A 9 -10.89 -8.10 -1.67
C LEU A 9 -9.80 -8.98 -1.06
N LEU A 10 -9.92 -10.31 -1.19
CA LEU A 10 -8.88 -11.23 -0.72
C LEU A 10 -7.59 -11.09 -1.53
N ALA A 11 -7.68 -10.91 -2.85
CA ALA A 11 -6.53 -10.62 -3.69
C ALA A 11 -5.86 -9.30 -3.29
N PHE A 12 -6.65 -8.25 -3.01
CA PHE A 12 -6.17 -7.00 -2.46
C PHE A 12 -5.41 -7.24 -1.15
N ALA A 13 -5.99 -7.97 -0.20
CA ALA A 13 -5.33 -8.30 1.08
C ALA A 13 -4.00 -9.04 0.89
N ARG A 14 -3.90 -9.93 -0.10
CA ARG A 14 -2.65 -10.62 -0.42
C ARG A 14 -1.61 -9.68 -1.00
N VAL A 15 -2.00 -8.78 -1.90
CA VAL A 15 -1.08 -7.75 -2.43
C VAL A 15 -0.55 -6.88 -1.29
N MET A 16 -1.43 -6.46 -0.40
CA MET A 16 -1.07 -5.67 0.77
C MET A 16 -0.04 -6.37 1.66
N ALA A 17 -0.28 -7.64 2.00
CA ALA A 17 0.63 -8.43 2.80
C ALA A 17 2.01 -8.59 2.12
N ASN A 18 2.00 -8.77 0.80
CA ASN A 18 3.21 -8.86 -0.01
C ASN A 18 4.06 -7.59 0.06
N LEU A 19 3.42 -6.42 -0.01
CA LEU A 19 4.09 -5.12 0.07
C LEU A 19 4.70 -4.88 1.46
N VAL A 20 3.94 -5.20 2.51
CA VAL A 20 4.38 -5.06 3.90
C VAL A 20 5.52 -6.03 4.23
N ALA A 21 5.51 -7.26 3.69
CA ALA A 21 6.58 -8.23 3.91
C ALA A 21 7.76 -8.13 2.96
N ALA A 22 7.84 -7.09 2.12
CA ALA A 22 8.83 -6.99 1.04
C ALA A 22 10.29 -6.95 1.53
N ASP A 23 10.53 -6.44 2.74
CA ASP A 23 11.85 -6.39 3.37
C ASP A 23 12.18 -7.65 4.21
N GLY A 24 11.26 -8.60 4.26
CA GLY A 24 11.39 -9.87 4.97
C GLY A 24 11.03 -9.81 6.46
N ARG A 25 10.54 -8.68 6.98
CA ARG A 25 10.09 -8.56 8.37
C ARG A 25 8.94 -7.59 8.51
N VAL A 26 7.82 -8.07 9.05
CA VAL A 26 6.66 -7.22 9.37
C VAL A 26 6.75 -6.75 10.83
N GLU A 27 6.92 -5.46 11.05
CA GLU A 27 6.88 -4.85 12.38
C GLU A 27 5.43 -4.67 12.88
N PRO A 28 5.18 -4.59 14.20
CA PRO A 28 3.83 -4.45 14.75
C PRO A 28 3.05 -3.26 14.18
N GLU A 29 3.70 -2.12 13.99
CA GLU A 29 3.07 -0.91 13.45
C GLU A 29 2.61 -1.09 12.00
N GLU A 30 3.37 -1.83 11.18
CA GLU A 30 2.99 -2.13 9.79
C GLU A 30 1.81 -3.09 9.72
N ARG A 31 1.75 -4.04 10.67
CA ARG A 31 0.62 -4.93 10.82
C ARG A 31 -0.65 -4.18 11.24
N GLU A 32 -0.54 -3.25 12.19
CA GLU A 32 -1.68 -2.42 12.59
C GLU A 32 -2.18 -1.57 11.42
N GLU A 33 -1.28 -1.00 10.62
CA GLU A 33 -1.66 -0.23 9.42
C GLU A 33 -2.36 -1.11 8.37
N LEU A 34 -1.81 -2.30 8.11
CA LEU A 34 -2.43 -3.28 7.23
C LEU A 34 -3.86 -3.61 7.69
N GLU A 35 -4.06 -3.89 8.98
CA GLU A 35 -5.38 -4.18 9.54
C GLU A 35 -6.35 -3.00 9.36
N ARG A 36 -5.90 -1.75 9.55
CA ARG A 36 -6.70 -0.54 9.29
C ARG A 36 -7.14 -0.44 7.83
N VAL A 37 -6.23 -0.69 6.88
CA VAL A 37 -6.56 -0.64 5.46
C VAL A 37 -7.55 -1.73 5.06
N LEU A 38 -7.38 -2.95 5.58
CA LEU A 38 -8.30 -4.07 5.33
C LEU A 38 -9.71 -3.75 5.82
N GLN A 39 -9.84 -3.19 7.02
CA GLN A 39 -11.12 -2.71 7.55
C GLN A 39 -11.74 -1.63 6.65
N GLY A 40 -10.93 -0.71 6.13
CA GLY A 40 -11.36 0.36 5.22
C GLY A 40 -11.98 -0.14 3.91
N VAL A 41 -11.51 -1.27 3.38
CA VAL A 41 -12.08 -1.92 2.18
C VAL A 41 -13.22 -2.90 2.50
N GLY A 42 -13.57 -3.05 3.79
CA GLY A 42 -14.68 -3.88 4.25
C GLY A 42 -14.30 -5.33 4.54
N LEU A 43 -13.01 -5.63 4.72
CA LEU A 43 -12.55 -6.92 5.22
C LEU A 43 -12.42 -6.90 6.74
N SER A 44 -12.77 -8.02 7.36
CA SER A 44 -12.48 -8.24 8.78
C SER A 44 -11.09 -8.85 8.91
N PRO A 45 -10.13 -8.19 9.60
CA PRO A 45 -8.81 -8.77 9.85
C PRO A 45 -8.88 -10.00 10.76
N ASP A 46 -9.98 -10.19 11.50
CA ASP A 46 -10.23 -11.39 12.31
C ASP A 46 -10.90 -12.55 11.52
N ASP A 47 -11.25 -12.36 10.24
CA ASP A 47 -11.76 -13.46 9.40
C ASP A 47 -10.62 -14.45 9.13
N GLU A 48 -10.84 -15.72 9.46
CA GLU A 48 -9.84 -16.79 9.35
C GLU A 48 -9.26 -16.93 7.92
N ARG A 49 -10.06 -16.66 6.89
CA ARG A 49 -9.61 -16.72 5.49
C ARG A 49 -8.70 -15.54 5.16
N VAL A 50 -9.00 -14.36 5.69
CA VAL A 50 -8.16 -13.16 5.53
C VAL A 50 -6.84 -13.40 6.25
N LEU A 51 -6.87 -13.78 7.53
CA LEU A 51 -5.67 -14.11 8.32
C LEU A 51 -4.79 -15.14 7.61
N SER A 52 -5.38 -16.26 7.18
CA SER A 52 -4.65 -17.32 6.48
C SER A 52 -3.98 -16.82 5.20
N ALA A 53 -4.64 -15.92 4.46
CA ALA A 53 -4.09 -15.34 3.24
C ALA A 53 -2.92 -14.38 3.54
N LEU A 54 -3.03 -13.56 4.60
CA LEU A 54 -1.94 -12.67 5.02
C LEU A 54 -0.72 -13.50 5.47
N GLU A 55 -0.92 -14.49 6.34
CA GLU A 55 0.16 -15.35 6.86
C GLU A 55 0.88 -16.12 5.75
N ALA A 56 0.14 -16.57 4.72
CA ALA A 56 0.72 -17.22 3.56
C ALA A 56 1.68 -16.30 2.80
N GLU A 57 1.27 -15.05 2.55
CA GLU A 57 2.10 -14.06 1.86
C GLU A 57 3.28 -13.59 2.72
N PHE A 58 3.11 -13.44 4.04
CA PHE A 58 4.20 -13.10 4.96
C PHE A 58 5.29 -14.19 5.01
N LYS A 59 4.89 -15.46 4.94
CA LYS A 59 5.83 -16.58 5.00
C LYS A 59 6.52 -16.85 3.67
N SER A 60 5.79 -16.68 2.57
CA SER A 60 6.27 -16.98 1.22
C SER A 60 5.59 -16.05 0.22
N PRO A 61 6.11 -14.81 0.06
CA PRO A 61 5.52 -13.81 -0.82
C PRO A 61 5.36 -14.33 -2.25
N SER A 62 4.15 -14.27 -2.77
CA SER A 62 3.86 -14.56 -4.18
C SER A 62 4.45 -13.45 -5.08
N PRO A 63 4.74 -13.71 -6.36
CA PRO A 63 5.09 -12.63 -7.28
C PRO A 63 3.94 -11.62 -7.37
N LEU A 64 4.24 -10.32 -7.19
CA LEU A 64 3.23 -9.25 -7.18
C LEU A 64 2.32 -9.29 -8.41
N ALA A 65 2.90 -9.53 -9.60
CA ALA A 65 2.16 -9.64 -10.86
C ALA A 65 1.12 -10.78 -10.87
N GLU A 66 1.39 -11.88 -10.16
CA GLU A 66 0.49 -13.04 -10.09
C GLU A 66 -0.73 -12.79 -9.21
N ILE A 67 -0.59 -11.99 -8.16
CA ILE A 67 -1.67 -11.68 -7.23
C ILE A 67 -2.43 -10.40 -7.61
N ALA A 68 -1.75 -9.44 -8.22
CA ALA A 68 -2.33 -8.18 -8.69
C ALA A 68 -3.37 -8.40 -9.81
N LYS A 69 -3.21 -9.43 -10.63
CA LYS A 69 -4.12 -9.73 -11.76
C LYS A 69 -5.55 -10.02 -11.31
N ASP A 70 -5.72 -10.54 -10.10
CA ASP A 70 -7.00 -10.94 -9.53
C ASP A 70 -7.75 -9.76 -8.89
N VAL A 71 -7.10 -8.58 -8.80
CA VAL A 71 -7.75 -7.32 -8.41
C VAL A 71 -8.21 -6.65 -9.70
N GLU A 72 -9.50 -6.72 -10.04
CA GLU A 72 -10.05 -6.10 -11.27
C GLU A 72 -10.58 -4.70 -11.04
N ASP A 73 -11.03 -4.42 -9.81
CA ASP A 73 -11.59 -3.15 -9.41
C ASP A 73 -10.56 -2.02 -9.46
N LYS A 74 -10.91 -0.95 -10.19
CA LYS A 74 -10.01 0.18 -10.45
C LYS A 74 -9.73 0.99 -9.18
N GLU A 75 -10.68 1.07 -8.25
CA GLU A 75 -10.50 1.80 -7.00
C GLU A 75 -9.54 1.05 -6.08
N LEU A 76 -9.68 -0.28 -5.96
CA LEU A 76 -8.73 -1.12 -5.22
C LEU A 76 -7.32 -1.04 -5.80
N ARG A 77 -7.17 -1.09 -7.13
CA ARG A 77 -5.88 -0.88 -7.80
C ARG A 77 -5.28 0.48 -7.51
N GLY A 78 -6.10 1.53 -7.48
CA GLY A 78 -5.66 2.89 -7.14
C GLY A 78 -5.17 2.98 -5.69
N LEU A 79 -5.87 2.32 -4.77
CA LEU A 79 -5.47 2.24 -3.37
C LEU A 79 -4.15 1.49 -3.20
N LEU A 80 -3.96 0.36 -3.89
CA LEU A 80 -2.69 -0.37 -3.88
C LEU A 80 -1.54 0.50 -4.39
N LEU A 81 -1.74 1.20 -5.51
CA LEU A 81 -0.71 2.09 -6.06
C LEU A 81 -0.34 3.21 -5.10
N ARG A 82 -1.34 3.84 -4.47
CA ARG A 82 -1.14 4.89 -3.48
C ARG A 82 -0.28 4.39 -2.33
N MET A 83 -0.59 3.22 -1.79
CA MET A 83 0.20 2.70 -0.70
C MET A 83 1.62 2.31 -1.08
N MET A 84 1.82 1.77 -2.28
CA MET A 84 3.19 1.52 -2.77
C MET A 84 4.00 2.81 -2.80
N ALA A 85 3.38 3.93 -3.18
CA ALA A 85 4.02 5.24 -3.12
C ALA A 85 4.26 5.71 -1.67
N GLU A 86 3.31 5.50 -0.76
CA GLU A 86 3.48 5.84 0.67
C GLU A 86 4.63 5.04 1.32
N LEU A 87 4.72 3.74 1.07
CA LEU A 87 5.82 2.89 1.54
C LEU A 87 7.16 3.32 0.95
N ALA A 88 7.21 3.58 -0.36
CA ALA A 88 8.43 4.05 -1.03
C ALA A 88 8.89 5.42 -0.54
N CYS A 89 8.01 6.22 0.06
CA CYS A 89 8.30 7.56 0.55
C CYS A 89 8.38 7.65 2.07
N ALA A 90 8.31 6.53 2.80
CA ALA A 90 8.06 6.52 4.25
C ALA A 90 9.07 7.36 5.07
N ASP A 91 10.33 7.43 4.63
CA ASP A 91 11.36 8.23 5.29
C ASP A 91 11.36 9.72 4.86
N GLY A 92 10.53 10.08 3.89
CA GLY A 92 10.45 11.40 3.26
C GLY A 92 11.40 11.58 2.08
N THR A 93 11.99 10.51 1.57
CA THR A 93 12.77 10.44 0.33
C THR A 93 12.33 9.24 -0.48
N VAL A 94 12.79 9.11 -1.72
CA VAL A 94 12.51 7.94 -2.57
C VAL A 94 13.70 7.70 -3.48
N ALA A 95 14.23 6.48 -3.50
CA ALA A 95 15.32 6.10 -4.38
C ALA A 95 14.82 5.93 -5.84
N PRO A 96 15.70 6.11 -6.85
CA PRO A 96 15.31 5.88 -8.25
C PRO A 96 14.71 4.50 -8.51
N GLU A 97 15.23 3.46 -7.85
CA GLU A 97 14.76 2.08 -7.96
C GLU A 97 13.35 1.91 -7.37
N GLU A 98 13.04 2.58 -6.27
CA GLU A 98 11.72 2.55 -5.63
C GLU A 98 10.70 3.31 -6.48
N ARG A 99 11.07 4.48 -7.01
CA ARG A 99 10.26 5.22 -7.96
C ARG A 99 9.95 4.37 -9.21
N ALA A 100 10.94 3.66 -9.74
CA ALA A 100 10.74 2.76 -10.87
C ALA A 100 9.74 1.64 -10.56
N LYS A 101 9.83 1.03 -9.37
CA LYS A 101 8.87 -0.01 -8.92
C LYS A 101 7.43 0.52 -8.84
N VAL A 102 7.22 1.74 -8.33
CA VAL A 102 5.89 2.36 -8.31
C VAL A 102 5.38 2.60 -9.74
N GLY A 103 6.25 3.02 -10.66
CA GLY A 103 5.91 3.16 -12.09
C GLY A 103 5.55 1.83 -12.78
N GLU A 104 6.29 0.77 -12.49
CA GLU A 104 5.98 -0.59 -12.97
C GLU A 104 4.63 -1.07 -12.43
N ALA A 105 4.35 -0.84 -11.15
CA ALA A 105 3.07 -1.15 -10.53
C ALA A 105 1.91 -0.36 -11.16
N ALA A 106 2.09 0.93 -11.42
CA ALA A 106 1.07 1.73 -12.11
C ALA A 106 0.72 1.14 -13.49
N THR A 107 1.74 0.72 -14.24
CA THR A 107 1.55 0.06 -15.53
C THR A 107 0.83 -1.29 -15.37
N LEU A 108 1.24 -2.11 -14.40
CA LEU A 108 0.63 -3.41 -14.09
C LEU A 108 -0.85 -3.26 -13.72
N PHE A 109 -1.19 -2.21 -12.98
CA PHE A 109 -2.56 -1.90 -12.59
C PHE A 109 -3.39 -1.22 -13.71
N GLY A 110 -2.78 -0.92 -14.84
CA GLY A 110 -3.45 -0.32 -16.00
C GLY A 110 -3.66 1.19 -15.88
N PHE A 111 -2.79 1.89 -15.16
CA PHE A 111 -2.76 3.35 -15.11
C PHE A 111 -1.74 3.92 -16.10
N GLU A 112 -1.92 5.21 -16.41
CA GLU A 112 -1.00 5.94 -17.28
C GLU A 112 0.39 6.09 -16.61
N PRO A 113 1.51 5.96 -17.34
CA PRO A 113 2.85 5.94 -16.75
C PRO A 113 3.19 7.15 -15.87
N GLY A 114 2.68 8.34 -16.24
CA GLY A 114 2.96 9.58 -15.50
C GLY A 114 2.28 9.68 -14.13
N ILE A 115 1.22 8.89 -13.88
CA ILE A 115 0.47 9.00 -12.63
C ILE A 115 1.30 8.58 -11.41
N ALA A 116 2.23 7.65 -11.59
CA ALA A 116 3.11 7.18 -10.53
C ALA A 116 4.01 8.31 -10.03
N ASP A 117 4.59 9.08 -10.96
CA ASP A 117 5.47 10.19 -10.62
C ASP A 117 4.71 11.32 -9.91
N ASP A 118 3.51 11.65 -10.39
CA ASP A 118 2.63 12.64 -9.77
C ASP A 118 2.22 12.21 -8.35
N LEU A 119 1.89 10.93 -8.18
CA LEU A 119 1.49 10.37 -6.89
C LEU A 119 2.65 10.35 -5.89
N VAL A 120 3.84 9.91 -6.31
CA VAL A 120 5.05 9.95 -5.47
C VAL A 120 5.39 11.39 -5.07
N SER A 121 5.28 12.35 -6.00
CA SER A 121 5.50 13.77 -5.68
C SER A 121 4.50 14.25 -4.63
N TRP A 122 3.22 13.92 -4.81
CA TRP A 122 2.17 14.32 -3.87
C TRP A 122 2.36 13.71 -2.47
N VAL A 123 2.81 12.45 -2.37
CA VAL A 123 3.11 11.80 -1.09
C VAL A 123 4.25 12.51 -0.37
N LEU A 124 5.36 12.81 -1.08
CA LEU A 124 6.50 13.53 -0.50
C LEU A 124 6.10 14.92 0.00
N ASP A 125 5.29 15.65 -0.77
CA ASP A 125 4.77 16.96 -0.36
C ASP A 125 3.90 16.83 0.90
N SER A 126 3.07 15.79 1.00
CA SER A 126 2.20 15.53 2.15
C SER A 126 3.02 15.25 3.42
N ILE A 127 4.05 14.40 3.32
CA ILE A 127 4.97 14.11 4.44
C ILE A 127 5.71 15.40 4.87
N ALA A 128 6.11 16.25 3.92
CA ALA A 128 6.76 17.52 4.23
C ALA A 128 5.83 18.48 4.99
N ILE A 129 4.54 18.51 4.64
CA ILE A 129 3.52 19.29 5.36
C ILE A 129 3.36 18.79 6.80
N GLU A 130 3.24 17.47 7.00
CA GLU A 130 3.12 16.86 8.33
C GLU A 130 4.34 17.14 9.21
N LYS A 131 5.55 16.96 8.68
CA LYS A 131 6.80 17.28 9.40
C LYS A 131 6.85 18.75 9.82
N ARG A 132 6.38 19.66 8.95
CA ARG A 132 6.32 21.09 9.24
C ARG A 132 5.29 21.42 10.32
N GLU A 133 4.14 20.77 10.32
CA GLU A 133 3.14 20.90 11.38
C GLU A 133 3.72 20.45 12.73
N GLN A 134 4.38 19.29 12.76
CA GLN A 134 5.00 18.76 13.97
C GLN A 134 6.06 19.73 14.55
N ASP A 135 6.93 20.30 13.71
CA ASP A 135 7.88 21.33 14.15
C ASP A 135 7.17 22.54 14.76
N LEU A 136 6.15 23.07 14.07
CA LEU A 136 5.37 24.22 14.54
C LEU A 136 4.74 23.93 15.90
N MET A 137 4.05 22.81 16.05
CA MET A 137 3.38 22.42 17.28
C MET A 137 4.38 22.21 18.43
N SER A 138 5.54 21.62 18.14
CA SER A 138 6.61 21.46 19.13
C SER A 138 7.16 22.79 19.67
N ARG A 139 7.08 23.86 18.88
CA ARG A 139 7.51 25.21 19.26
C ARG A 139 6.44 25.99 20.00
N LEU A 140 5.15 25.73 19.71
CA LEU A 140 4.01 26.37 20.39
C LEU A 140 3.76 25.79 21.79
N LEU A 141 4.09 24.52 22.00
CA LEU A 141 3.86 23.80 23.26
C LEU A 141 5.06 23.82 24.21
N LYS A 142 6.11 24.56 23.88
CA LYS A 142 7.26 24.89 24.74
C LYS A 142 7.05 26.23 25.43
#